data_AF-A0A1M3NEW6-F1
#
_entry.id   AF-A0A1M3NEW6-F1
#
_cell.length_a   1.000
_cell.length_b   1.000
_cell.length_c   1.000
_cell.angle_alpha   90.00
_cell.angle_beta   90.00
_cell.angle_gamma   90.00
#
_symmetry.space_group_name_H-M   'P 1'
#
loop_
_entity.id
_entity.type
_entity.pdbx_description
1 polymer ?
#
loop_
_entity_poly.entity_id
_entity_poly.type
_entity_poly.pdbx_seq_one_letter_code
_entity_poly.pdbx_strand_id
1 'polypeptide(L)'
;MVAACPYCQLTTPAGVAAQQRESQVAEQARVHAQWASAAQQQAHAVEQRRIQGIATQSLLWSIAGIVLCCLPLGVIGIVQGLRARSASVARSLPVPGLAKVGLWLGIASCLTSVVLVTWGGLSAAEDEERANARAAELEKAVGTRAELETLDRTAACQLAEAHTLRNGWNDKRGYSLERFECPGKLEQAADRAELQDFRVYERSGNDKEHRVFVCFKRGGRWFVDSLSKTPCGVAPAGETAAPSTTTGATPNSASPPARRR
;
A
#
# COMPACT_ATOMS: atom_id res chain seq x y z
N MET A 1 -16.68 -36.58 -68.94
CA MET A 1 -16.68 -37.58 -70.04
C MET A 1 -15.86 -36.99 -71.17
N VAL A 2 -14.71 -37.59 -71.52
CA VAL A 2 -13.84 -37.06 -72.56
C VAL A 2 -14.54 -37.22 -73.91
N ALA A 3 -14.76 -36.12 -74.62
CA ALA A 3 -15.36 -36.12 -75.95
C ALA A 3 -14.37 -36.68 -77.00
N ALA A 4 -14.11 -37.98 -76.94
CA ALA A 4 -13.41 -38.72 -77.97
C ALA A 4 -14.37 -38.97 -79.14
N CYS A 5 -13.89 -38.86 -80.38
CA CYS A 5 -14.71 -39.18 -81.54
C CYS A 5 -15.08 -40.68 -81.50
N PRO A 6 -16.37 -41.05 -81.58
CA PRO A 6 -16.80 -42.44 -81.40
C PRO A 6 -16.30 -43.40 -82.49
N TYR A 7 -15.88 -42.90 -83.65
CA TYR A 7 -15.42 -43.72 -84.79
C TYR A 7 -13.91 -43.92 -84.86
N CYS A 8 -13.11 -42.90 -84.49
CA CYS A 8 -11.66 -42.96 -84.63
C CYS A 8 -10.91 -42.83 -83.31
N GLN A 9 -11.62 -42.69 -82.18
CA GLN A 9 -11.08 -42.55 -80.82
C GLN A 9 -10.06 -41.41 -80.61
N LEU A 10 -9.82 -40.59 -81.63
CA LEU A 10 -8.98 -39.42 -81.55
C LEU A 10 -9.65 -38.34 -80.71
N THR A 11 -8.85 -37.67 -79.89
CA THR A 11 -9.28 -36.54 -79.09
C THR A 11 -9.69 -35.40 -80.00
N THR A 12 -10.95 -34.99 -79.90
CA THR A 12 -11.44 -33.84 -80.65
C THR A 12 -10.82 -32.55 -80.08
N PRO A 13 -10.63 -31.50 -80.89
CA PRO A 13 -10.13 -30.21 -80.38
C PRO A 13 -11.03 -29.64 -79.27
N ALA A 14 -12.34 -29.92 -79.31
CA ALA A 14 -13.26 -29.59 -78.23
C ALA A 14 -12.98 -30.34 -76.93
N GLY A 15 -12.61 -31.64 -77.01
CA GLY A 15 -12.21 -32.44 -75.85
C GLY A 15 -10.91 -31.95 -75.21
N VAL A 16 -9.92 -31.54 -76.03
CA VAL A 16 -8.67 -30.95 -75.52
C VAL A 16 -8.93 -29.63 -74.81
N ALA A 17 -9.79 -28.76 -75.36
CA ALA A 17 -10.18 -27.51 -74.73
C ALA A 17 -10.95 -27.73 -73.41
N ALA A 18 -11.82 -28.74 -73.34
CA ALA A 18 -12.52 -29.11 -72.11
C ALA A 18 -11.55 -29.61 -71.04
N GLN A 19 -10.60 -30.47 -71.41
CA GLN A 19 -9.57 -30.99 -70.50
C GLN A 19 -8.66 -29.87 -69.95
N GLN A 20 -8.29 -28.91 -70.80
CA GLN A 20 -7.53 -27.73 -70.37
C GLN A 20 -8.30 -26.85 -69.37
N ARG A 21 -9.62 -26.71 -69.54
CA ARG A 21 -10.47 -25.97 -68.58
C ARG A 21 -10.56 -26.70 -67.25
N GLU A 22 -10.74 -28.03 -67.26
CA GLU A 22 -10.76 -28.83 -66.03
C GLU A 22 -9.42 -28.74 -65.28
N SER A 23 -8.29 -28.79 -65.98
CA SER A 23 -6.98 -28.61 -65.34
C SER A 23 -6.78 -27.21 -64.75
N GLN A 24 -7.23 -26.16 -65.45
CA GLN A 24 -7.15 -24.78 -64.95
C GLN A 24 -8.02 -24.55 -63.70
N VAL A 25 -9.24 -25.10 -63.68
CA VAL A 25 -10.13 -25.00 -62.51
C VAL A 25 -9.56 -25.77 -61.32
N ALA A 26 -9.00 -26.97 -61.56
CA ALA A 26 -8.36 -27.77 -60.51
C ALA A 26 -7.11 -27.08 -59.94
N GLU A 27 -6.31 -26.43 -60.79
CA GLU A 27 -5.13 -25.67 -60.37
C GLU A 27 -5.52 -24.41 -59.58
N GLN A 28 -6.52 -23.65 -60.05
CA GLN A 28 -7.07 -22.50 -59.32
C GLN A 28 -7.62 -22.92 -57.95
N ALA A 29 -8.35 -24.04 -57.86
CA ALA A 29 -8.87 -24.54 -56.59
C ALA A 29 -7.74 -24.89 -55.60
N ARG A 30 -6.63 -25.49 -56.07
CA ARG A 30 -5.45 -25.79 -55.24
C ARG A 30 -4.77 -24.51 -54.75
N VAL A 31 -4.61 -23.52 -55.64
CA VAL A 31 -4.04 -22.22 -55.28
C VAL A 31 -4.92 -21.55 -54.23
N HIS A 32 -6.25 -21.50 -54.41
CA HIS A 32 -7.16 -20.94 -53.41
C HIS A 32 -7.11 -21.68 -52.06
N ALA A 33 -7.00 -23.02 -52.06
CA ALA A 33 -6.85 -23.79 -50.82
C ALA A 33 -5.52 -23.49 -50.08
N GLN A 34 -4.43 -23.28 -50.81
CA GLN A 34 -3.14 -22.88 -50.24
C GLN A 34 -3.19 -21.45 -49.67
N TRP A 35 -3.82 -20.51 -50.35
CA TRP A 35 -4.02 -19.15 -49.83
C TRP A 35 -4.92 -19.13 -48.59
N ALA A 36 -5.98 -19.93 -48.56
CA ALA A 36 -6.88 -20.01 -47.41
C ALA A 36 -6.19 -20.57 -46.16
N SER A 37 -5.36 -21.62 -46.30
CA SER A 37 -4.61 -22.17 -45.17
C SER A 37 -3.50 -21.23 -44.69
N ALA A 38 -2.79 -20.57 -45.62
CA ALA A 38 -1.81 -19.54 -45.28
C ALA A 38 -2.46 -18.36 -44.55
N ALA A 39 -3.64 -17.90 -44.98
CA ALA A 39 -4.39 -16.84 -44.33
C ALA A 39 -4.82 -17.23 -42.91
N GLN A 40 -5.26 -18.48 -42.69
CA GLN A 40 -5.60 -18.99 -41.35
C GLN A 40 -4.38 -19.04 -40.44
N GLN A 41 -3.23 -19.51 -40.91
CA GLN A 41 -1.99 -19.53 -40.12
C GLN A 41 -1.53 -18.13 -39.74
N GLN A 42 -1.64 -17.15 -40.65
CA GLN A 42 -1.33 -15.76 -40.35
C GLN A 42 -2.29 -15.18 -39.30
N ALA A 43 -3.59 -15.48 -39.38
CA ALA A 43 -4.57 -15.04 -38.38
C ALA A 43 -4.24 -15.62 -36.98
N HIS A 44 -3.87 -16.90 -36.90
CA HIS A 44 -3.45 -17.52 -35.64
C HIS A 44 -2.15 -16.90 -35.09
N ALA A 45 -1.16 -16.60 -35.94
CA ALA A 45 0.10 -16.00 -35.52
C ALA A 45 -0.08 -14.57 -34.99
N VAL A 46 -0.94 -13.76 -35.62
CA VAL A 46 -1.26 -12.41 -35.15
C VAL A 46 -1.94 -12.46 -33.78
N GLU A 47 -2.89 -13.37 -33.59
CA GLU A 47 -3.59 -13.52 -32.31
C GLU A 47 -2.65 -14.00 -31.20
N GLN A 48 -1.73 -14.92 -31.49
CA GLN A 48 -0.71 -15.37 -30.54
C GLN A 48 0.20 -14.22 -30.10
N ARG A 49 0.66 -13.36 -31.02
CA ARG A 49 1.48 -12.18 -30.68
C ARG A 49 0.72 -11.20 -29.81
N ARG A 50 -0.58 -11.00 -30.05
CA ARG A 50 -1.43 -10.13 -29.23
C ARG A 50 -1.57 -10.66 -27.80
N ILE A 51 -1.77 -11.96 -27.65
CA ILE A 51 -1.85 -12.61 -26.33
C ILE A 51 -0.51 -12.52 -25.60
N GLN A 52 0.61 -12.75 -26.30
CA GLN A 52 1.96 -12.62 -25.71
C GLN A 52 2.25 -11.20 -25.24
N GLY A 53 1.86 -10.17 -26.00
CA GLY A 53 2.05 -8.77 -25.60
C GLY A 53 1.27 -8.41 -24.33
N ILE A 54 0.04 -8.90 -24.19
CA ILE A 54 -0.75 -8.70 -22.96
C ILE A 54 -0.11 -9.45 -21.79
N ALA A 55 0.41 -10.67 -22.02
CA ALA A 55 1.06 -11.47 -20.99
C ALA A 55 2.34 -10.81 -20.47
N THR A 56 3.21 -10.29 -21.34
CA THR A 56 4.44 -9.61 -20.92
C THR A 56 4.16 -8.31 -20.17
N GLN A 57 3.15 -7.54 -20.63
CA GLN A 57 2.72 -6.34 -19.93
C GLN A 57 2.17 -6.66 -18.54
N SER A 58 1.37 -7.73 -18.40
CA SER A 58 0.86 -8.17 -17.10
C SER A 58 1.97 -8.60 -16.13
N LEU A 59 2.99 -9.32 -16.61
CA LEU A 59 4.18 -9.66 -15.83
C LEU A 59 4.93 -8.42 -15.35
N LEU A 60 5.08 -7.42 -16.21
CA LEU A 60 5.78 -6.18 -15.87
C LEU A 60 5.03 -5.40 -14.78
N TRP A 61 3.70 -5.32 -14.87
CA TRP A 61 2.86 -4.72 -13.83
C TRP A 61 2.84 -5.53 -12.54
N SER A 62 2.91 -6.86 -12.60
CA SER A 62 3.04 -7.70 -11.41
C SER A 62 4.37 -7.49 -10.70
N ILE A 63 5.48 -7.41 -11.44
CA ILE A 63 6.81 -7.11 -10.87
C ILE A 63 6.80 -5.70 -10.27
N ALA A 64 6.26 -4.71 -10.99
CA ALA A 64 6.12 -3.35 -10.49
C ALA A 64 5.23 -3.29 -9.23
N GLY A 65 4.15 -4.08 -9.18
CA GLY A 65 3.26 -4.17 -8.02
C GLY A 65 3.92 -4.80 -6.79
N ILE A 66 4.81 -5.79 -6.98
CA ILE A 66 5.63 -6.36 -5.90
C ILE A 66 6.58 -5.30 -5.33
N VAL A 67 7.23 -4.52 -6.20
CA VAL A 67 8.15 -3.44 -5.79
C VAL A 67 7.40 -2.30 -5.11
N LEU A 68 6.22 -1.97 -5.60
CA LEU A 68 5.40 -0.87 -5.11
C LEU A 68 4.41 -1.28 -4.00
N CYS A 69 4.72 -2.34 -3.24
CA CYS A 69 4.21 -2.80 -1.91
C CYS A 69 2.74 -2.55 -1.49
N CYS A 70 1.87 -2.06 -2.37
CA CYS A 70 0.63 -1.41 -2.04
C CYS A 70 -0.48 -2.02 -2.91
N LEU A 71 -1.30 -2.82 -2.22
CA LEU A 71 -2.59 -3.41 -2.55
C LEU A 71 -3.36 -2.95 -3.82
N PRO A 72 -3.52 -1.65 -4.19
CA PRO A 72 -4.31 -1.29 -5.37
C PRO A 72 -3.82 -1.91 -6.68
N LEU A 73 -2.50 -2.07 -6.89
CA LEU A 73 -1.98 -2.60 -8.15
C LEU A 73 -2.14 -4.12 -8.27
N GLY A 74 -2.11 -4.84 -7.15
CA GLY A 74 -2.31 -6.30 -7.12
C GLY A 74 -3.70 -6.70 -7.64
N VAL A 75 -4.73 -5.92 -7.31
CA VAL A 75 -6.10 -6.14 -7.76
C VAL A 75 -6.22 -6.07 -9.29
N ILE A 76 -5.50 -5.12 -9.92
CA ILE A 76 -5.51 -4.96 -11.39
C ILE A 76 -4.93 -6.20 -12.07
N GLY A 77 -3.84 -6.76 -11.53
CA GLY A 77 -3.23 -7.99 -12.06
C GLY A 77 -4.17 -9.19 -11.99
N ILE A 78 -4.89 -9.37 -10.88
CA ILE A 78 -5.88 -10.45 -10.71
C ILE A 78 -7.02 -10.31 -11.73
N VAL A 79 -7.57 -9.09 -11.90
CA VAL A 79 -8.68 -8.83 -12.83
C VAL A 79 -8.25 -9.08 -14.28
N GLN A 80 -7.05 -8.66 -14.68
CA GLN A 80 -6.54 -8.93 -16.03
C GLN A 80 -6.26 -10.42 -16.26
N GLY A 81 -5.73 -11.13 -15.26
CA GLY A 81 -5.55 -12.58 -15.32
C GLY A 81 -6.86 -13.35 -15.48
N LEU A 82 -7.90 -12.95 -14.74
CA LEU A 82 -9.25 -13.53 -14.87
C LEU A 82 -9.83 -13.27 -16.26
N ARG A 83 -9.68 -12.05 -16.81
CA ARG A 83 -10.10 -11.73 -18.18
C ARG A 83 -9.36 -12.55 -19.24
N ALA A 84 -8.06 -12.74 -19.10
CA ALA A 84 -7.28 -13.58 -20.02
C ALA A 84 -7.73 -15.05 -19.97
N ARG A 85 -8.05 -15.55 -18.78
CA ARG A 85 -8.57 -16.91 -18.59
C ARG A 85 -9.98 -17.06 -19.18
N SER A 86 -10.87 -16.09 -19.00
CA SER A 86 -12.20 -16.14 -19.63
C SER A 86 -12.09 -16.12 -21.17
N ALA A 87 -11.15 -15.34 -21.72
CA ALA A 87 -10.94 -15.26 -23.16
C ALA A 87 -10.35 -16.55 -23.77
N SER A 88 -9.47 -17.26 -23.05
CA SER A 88 -8.93 -18.54 -23.53
C SER A 88 -9.95 -19.67 -23.46
N VAL A 89 -10.76 -19.72 -22.40
CA VAL A 89 -11.86 -20.69 -22.26
C VAL A 89 -12.90 -20.50 -23.35
N ALA A 90 -13.26 -19.26 -23.70
CA ALA A 90 -14.23 -18.97 -24.76
C ALA A 90 -13.79 -19.45 -26.16
N ARG A 91 -12.50 -19.72 -26.38
CA ARG A 91 -11.94 -20.14 -27.68
C ARG A 91 -11.41 -21.57 -27.69
N SER A 92 -11.63 -22.35 -26.63
CA SER A 92 -11.20 -23.75 -26.52
C SER A 92 -9.68 -23.95 -26.74
N LEU A 93 -8.87 -22.94 -26.42
CA LEU A 93 -7.42 -23.01 -26.56
C LEU A 93 -6.77 -23.56 -25.28
N PRO A 94 -5.68 -24.35 -25.39
CA PRO A 94 -4.96 -24.85 -24.22
C PRO A 94 -4.43 -23.68 -23.40
N VAL A 95 -4.79 -23.64 -22.11
CA VAL A 95 -4.39 -22.57 -21.21
C VAL A 95 -2.86 -22.62 -21.03
N PRO A 96 -2.11 -21.55 -21.34
CA PRO A 96 -0.67 -21.55 -21.19
C PRO A 96 -0.30 -21.77 -19.72
N GLY A 97 0.62 -22.71 -19.44
CA GLY A 97 1.04 -23.03 -18.06
C GLY A 97 1.55 -21.82 -17.28
N LEU A 98 2.13 -20.84 -17.98
CA LEU A 98 2.56 -19.56 -17.43
C LEU A 98 1.42 -18.77 -16.76
N ALA A 99 0.18 -18.87 -17.27
CA ALA A 99 -0.97 -18.19 -16.66
C ALA A 99 -1.32 -18.78 -15.27
N LYS A 100 -1.09 -20.09 -15.06
CA LYS A 100 -1.30 -20.72 -13.75
C LYS A 100 -0.24 -20.27 -12.74
N VAL A 101 1.02 -20.20 -13.17
CA VAL A 101 2.13 -19.74 -12.32
C VAL A 101 1.92 -18.27 -11.92
N GLY A 102 1.53 -17.42 -12.88
CA GLY A 102 1.23 -16.00 -12.60
C GLY A 102 0.08 -15.81 -11.60
N LEU A 103 -0.98 -16.62 -11.70
CA LEU A 103 -2.09 -16.57 -10.74
C LEU A 103 -1.63 -16.92 -9.31
N TRP A 104 -0.84 -17.99 -9.15
CA TRP A 104 -0.33 -18.39 -7.84
C TRP A 104 0.65 -17.38 -7.25
N LEU A 105 1.56 -16.82 -8.07
CA LEU A 105 2.45 -15.75 -7.62
C LEU A 105 1.67 -14.51 -7.18
N GLY A 106 0.61 -14.15 -7.90
CA GLY A 106 -0.26 -13.03 -7.55
C GLY A 106 -0.97 -13.24 -6.22
N ILE A 107 -1.54 -14.43 -5.99
CA ILE A 107 -2.18 -14.78 -4.72
C ILE A 107 -1.17 -14.75 -3.58
N ALA A 108 -0.01 -15.40 -3.76
CA ALA A 108 1.04 -15.43 -2.75
C ALA A 108 1.53 -14.01 -2.41
N SER A 109 1.74 -13.15 -3.41
CA SER A 109 2.14 -11.76 -3.21
C SER A 109 1.09 -10.93 -2.46
N CYS A 110 -0.20 -11.18 -2.71
CA CYS A 110 -1.26 -10.49 -1.97
C CYS A 110 -1.28 -10.95 -0.50
N LEU A 111 -1.17 -12.25 -0.26
CA LEU A 111 -1.13 -12.80 1.11
C LEU A 111 0.09 -12.30 1.88
N THR A 112 1.28 -12.31 1.28
CA THR A 112 2.49 -11.80 1.95
C THR A 112 2.39 -10.30 2.24
N SER A 113 1.83 -9.49 1.34
CA SER A 113 1.58 -8.07 1.58
C SER A 113 0.63 -7.85 2.77
N VAL A 114 -0.49 -8.58 2.82
CA VAL A 114 -1.44 -8.49 3.95
C VAL A 114 -0.74 -8.87 5.25
N VAL A 115 0.00 -9.99 5.26
CA VAL A 115 0.74 -10.46 6.45
C VAL A 115 1.74 -9.40 6.91
N LEU A 116 2.55 -8.84 6.02
CA LEU A 116 3.54 -7.81 6.37
C LEU A 116 2.89 -6.53 6.93
N VAL A 117 1.78 -6.08 6.33
CA VAL A 117 1.04 -4.91 6.82
C VAL A 117 0.43 -5.19 8.19
N THR A 118 -0.21 -6.35 8.36
CA THR A 118 -0.79 -6.72 9.67
C THR A 118 0.28 -6.90 10.73
N TRP A 119 1.43 -7.50 10.38
CA TRP A 119 2.55 -7.69 11.30
C TRP A 119 3.13 -6.35 11.74
N GLY A 120 3.39 -5.44 10.80
CA GLY A 120 3.88 -4.09 11.11
C GLY A 120 2.90 -3.27 11.97
N GLY A 121 1.60 -3.42 11.72
CA GLY A 121 0.56 -2.81 12.55
C GLY A 121 0.52 -3.38 13.96
N LEU A 122 0.61 -4.71 14.10
CA LEU A 122 0.57 -5.39 15.39
C LEU A 122 1.81 -5.07 16.23
N SER A 123 3.01 -5.08 15.62
CA SER A 123 4.24 -4.69 16.32
C SER A 123 4.20 -3.24 16.80
N ALA A 124 3.61 -2.33 16.02
CA ALA A 124 3.46 -0.94 16.42
C ALA A 124 2.48 -0.79 17.59
N ALA A 125 1.39 -1.56 17.61
CA ALA A 125 0.43 -1.57 18.71
C ALA A 125 1.06 -2.12 20.01
N GLU A 126 1.83 -3.21 19.92
CA GLU A 126 2.54 -3.76 21.09
C GLU A 126 3.57 -2.77 21.66
N ASP A 127 4.33 -2.09 20.79
CA ASP A 127 5.28 -1.07 21.22
C ASP A 127 4.58 0.13 21.88
N GLU A 128 3.42 0.54 21.36
CA GLU A 128 2.58 1.59 21.95
C GLU A 128 2.03 1.18 23.32
N GLU A 129 1.54 -0.05 23.47
CA GLU A 129 1.08 -0.59 24.75
C GLU A 129 2.21 -0.63 25.80
N ARG A 130 3.41 -1.05 25.40
CA ARG A 130 4.60 -1.06 26.29
C ARG A 130 4.99 0.35 26.72
N ALA A 131 5.01 1.31 25.79
CA ALA A 131 5.32 2.71 26.10
C ALA A 131 4.28 3.30 27.06
N ASN A 132 2.99 3.05 26.82
CA ASN A 132 1.89 3.48 27.68
C ASN A 132 1.92 2.82 29.07
N ALA A 133 2.26 1.53 29.15
CA ALA A 133 2.42 0.83 30.42
C ALA A 133 3.54 1.44 31.27
N ARG A 134 4.71 1.69 30.66
CA ARG A 134 5.84 2.35 31.32
C ARG A 134 5.50 3.78 31.75
N ALA A 135 4.81 4.54 30.91
CA ALA A 135 4.34 5.89 31.26
C ALA A 135 3.40 5.85 32.48
N ALA A 136 2.47 4.90 32.52
CA ALA A 136 1.55 4.73 33.64
C ALA A 136 2.27 4.30 34.94
N GLU A 137 3.30 3.46 34.86
CA GLU A 137 4.14 3.09 36.01
C GLU A 137 4.89 4.31 36.56
N LEU A 138 5.46 5.14 35.69
CA LEU A 138 6.15 6.38 36.07
C LEU A 138 5.17 7.38 36.69
N GLU A 139 3.97 7.57 36.12
CA GLU A 139 2.94 8.44 36.70
C GLU A 139 2.54 7.98 38.12
N LYS A 140 2.42 6.66 38.34
CA LYS A 140 2.15 6.09 39.67
C LYS A 140 3.32 6.30 40.64
N ALA A 141 4.55 6.14 40.18
CA ALA A 141 5.75 6.33 41.01
C ALA A 141 5.95 7.78 41.43
N VAL A 142 5.59 8.73 40.54
CA VAL A 142 5.57 10.15 40.88
C VAL A 142 4.47 10.42 41.91
N GLY A 143 3.26 9.90 41.69
CA GLY A 143 2.17 9.90 42.68
C GLY A 143 2.01 11.23 43.43
N THR A 144 2.12 11.16 44.75
CA THR A 144 1.97 12.31 45.67
C THR A 144 3.12 13.33 45.57
N ARG A 145 4.26 13.00 44.97
CA ARG A 145 5.37 13.95 44.78
C ARG A 145 5.01 15.06 43.79
N ALA A 146 4.10 14.80 42.85
CA ALA A 146 3.59 15.84 41.96
C ALA A 146 2.62 16.81 42.64
N GLU A 147 2.12 16.50 43.84
CA GLU A 147 1.21 17.37 44.59
C GLU A 147 1.95 18.35 45.51
N LEU A 148 3.26 18.15 45.69
CA LEU A 148 4.10 19.02 46.51
C LEU A 148 4.20 20.44 45.93
N GLU A 149 4.40 21.40 46.84
CA GLU A 149 4.55 22.81 46.45
C GLU A 149 5.77 23.03 45.55
N THR A 150 6.86 22.35 45.87
CA THR A 150 8.09 22.32 45.11
C THR A 150 8.20 21.01 44.32
N LEU A 151 8.67 21.11 43.08
CA LEU A 151 8.82 19.96 42.20
C LEU A 151 10.25 19.46 42.35
N ASP A 152 10.43 18.24 42.87
CA ASP A 152 11.75 17.64 42.94
C ASP A 152 12.26 17.30 41.52
N ARG A 153 13.58 17.38 41.31
CA ARG A 153 14.22 17.05 40.04
C ARG A 153 13.85 15.64 39.60
N THR A 154 13.87 14.66 40.50
CA THR A 154 13.54 13.26 40.18
C THR A 154 12.11 13.13 39.66
N ALA A 155 11.16 13.80 40.33
CA ALA A 155 9.76 13.81 39.92
C ALA A 155 9.56 14.54 38.57
N ALA A 156 10.26 15.65 38.35
CA ALA A 156 10.25 16.37 37.08
C ALA A 156 10.74 15.49 35.91
N CYS A 157 11.85 14.78 36.09
CA CYS A 157 12.38 13.87 35.07
C CYS A 157 11.41 12.73 34.74
N GLN A 158 10.80 12.12 35.76
CA GLN A 158 9.83 11.04 35.57
C GLN A 158 8.53 11.53 34.90
N LEU A 159 8.04 12.73 35.25
CA LEU A 159 6.89 13.35 34.59
C LEU A 159 7.20 13.68 33.12
N ALA A 160 8.39 14.22 32.85
CA ALA A 160 8.85 14.50 31.50
C ALA A 160 8.92 13.23 30.65
N GLU A 161 9.51 12.16 31.20
CA GLU A 161 9.61 10.86 30.54
C GLU A 161 8.22 10.26 30.26
N ALA A 162 7.33 10.22 31.26
CA ALA A 162 5.98 9.70 31.10
C ALA A 162 5.18 10.47 30.03
N HIS A 163 5.25 11.81 30.06
CA HIS A 163 4.60 12.64 29.07
C HIS A 163 5.16 12.41 27.66
N THR A 164 6.48 12.30 27.52
CA THR A 164 7.15 12.09 26.23
C THR A 164 6.84 10.71 25.65
N LEU A 165 6.78 9.66 26.49
CA LEU A 165 6.38 8.32 26.08
C LEU A 165 4.93 8.24 25.61
N ARG A 166 4.05 9.07 26.17
CA ARG A 166 2.62 9.07 25.84
C ARG A 166 2.27 9.93 24.64
N ASN A 167 2.81 11.15 24.59
CA ASN A 167 2.44 12.15 23.60
C ASN A 167 3.45 12.27 22.46
N GLY A 168 4.66 11.70 22.61
CA GLY A 168 5.74 11.87 21.65
C GLY A 168 6.37 13.25 21.69
N TRP A 169 7.24 13.54 20.71
CA TRP A 169 7.92 14.82 20.55
C TRP A 169 8.31 15.09 19.10
N ASN A 170 7.99 16.28 18.57
CA ASN A 170 8.42 16.75 17.24
C ASN A 170 8.21 15.69 16.12
N ASP A 171 6.95 15.27 15.94
CA ASP A 171 6.48 14.23 15.02
C ASP A 171 6.96 12.80 15.31
N LYS A 172 7.77 12.60 16.36
CA LYS A 172 8.18 11.28 16.82
C LYS A 172 7.16 10.74 17.80
N ARG A 173 6.66 9.54 17.52
CA ARG A 173 5.74 8.83 18.42
C ARG A 173 6.49 8.37 19.67
N GLY A 174 5.83 8.37 20.82
CA GLY A 174 6.48 8.09 22.10
C GLY A 174 7.16 6.71 22.17
N TYR A 175 6.59 5.69 21.52
CA TYR A 175 7.19 4.34 21.44
C TYR A 175 8.48 4.24 20.60
N SER A 176 8.82 5.29 19.83
CA SER A 176 10.09 5.36 19.09
C SER A 176 11.26 5.89 19.93
N LEU A 177 10.96 6.34 21.16
CA LEU A 177 11.91 6.95 22.09
C LEU A 177 12.20 5.95 23.20
N GLU A 178 13.47 5.60 23.42
CA GLU A 178 13.82 4.43 24.23
C GLU A 178 14.59 4.79 25.51
N ARG A 179 15.44 5.81 25.41
CA ARG A 179 16.27 6.29 26.51
C ARG A 179 16.04 7.77 26.75
N PHE A 180 15.97 8.11 28.03
CA PHE A 180 15.76 9.46 28.52
C PHE A 180 16.86 9.77 29.53
N GLU A 181 17.47 10.94 29.38
CA GLU A 181 18.45 11.43 30.35
C GLU A 181 18.06 12.84 30.79
N CYS A 182 18.25 13.10 32.07
CA CYS A 182 17.84 14.34 32.70
C CYS A 182 19.04 15.08 33.34
N PRO A 183 20.11 15.39 32.59
CA PRO A 183 21.33 15.99 33.13
C PRO A 183 21.17 17.45 33.52
N GLY A 184 20.24 18.18 32.91
CA GLY A 184 20.11 19.62 33.13
C GLY A 184 19.48 20.03 34.45
N LYS A 185 19.47 21.34 34.66
CA LYS A 185 19.00 21.99 35.88
C LYS A 185 17.48 22.17 35.83
N LEU A 186 16.83 21.96 36.97
CA LEU A 186 15.44 22.33 37.17
C LEU A 186 15.40 23.75 37.75
N GLU A 187 14.76 24.66 37.02
CA GLU A 187 14.50 26.02 37.47
C GLU A 187 13.02 26.17 37.80
N GLN A 188 12.72 26.54 39.04
CA GLN A 188 11.34 26.58 39.54
C GLN A 188 10.94 28.00 39.92
N ALA A 189 9.75 28.40 39.45
CA ALA A 189 8.99 29.56 39.89
C ALA A 189 7.71 29.11 40.62
N ALA A 190 6.91 30.06 41.13
CA ALA A 190 5.75 29.75 41.98
C ALA A 190 4.73 28.80 41.33
N ASP A 191 4.38 29.03 40.07
CA ASP A 191 3.36 28.29 39.30
C ASP A 191 3.91 27.54 38.08
N ARG A 192 5.22 27.67 37.81
CA ARG A 192 5.89 27.10 36.63
C ARG A 192 7.24 26.52 37.01
N ALA A 193 7.67 25.49 36.29
CA ALA A 193 9.04 25.01 36.36
C ALA A 193 9.54 24.71 34.95
N GLU A 194 10.84 24.80 34.77
CA GLU A 194 11.53 24.49 33.52
C GLU A 194 12.65 23.50 33.83
N LEU A 195 12.63 22.37 33.13
CA LEU A 195 13.75 21.43 33.11
C LEU A 195 14.54 21.64 31.82
N GLN A 196 15.78 22.09 31.98
CA GLN A 196 16.71 22.31 30.89
C GLN A 196 17.42 21.00 30.50
N ASP A 197 17.95 20.93 29.28
CA ASP A 197 18.78 19.82 28.75
C ASP A 197 18.17 18.42 29.01
N PHE A 198 16.86 18.25 28.80
CA PHE A 198 16.24 16.94 28.79
C PHE A 198 16.58 16.23 27.48
N ARG A 199 17.25 15.09 27.56
CA ARG A 199 17.77 14.37 26.40
C ARG A 199 16.93 13.17 26.10
N VAL A 200 16.52 13.07 24.84
CA VAL A 200 15.71 11.97 24.33
C VAL A 200 16.49 11.28 23.21
N TYR A 201 16.58 9.96 23.26
CA TYR A 201 17.26 9.15 22.27
C TYR A 201 16.25 8.34 21.44
N GLU A 202 16.34 8.48 20.12
CA GLU A 202 15.53 7.71 19.17
C GLU A 202 16.08 6.29 19.01
N ARG A 203 15.22 5.26 19.06
CA ARG A 203 15.58 3.83 18.84
C ARG A 203 16.23 3.58 17.46
N SER A 204 16.02 4.47 16.50
CA SER A 204 16.46 4.32 15.11
C SER A 204 17.99 4.49 14.97
N GLY A 205 18.75 3.42 15.24
CA GLY A 205 20.07 3.03 14.70
C GLY A 205 21.26 4.00 14.77
N ASN A 206 21.06 5.27 15.05
CA ASN A 206 22.06 6.34 15.06
C ASN A 206 22.06 7.12 16.37
N ASP A 207 21.39 6.62 17.42
CA ASP A 207 21.28 7.22 18.76
C ASP A 207 21.18 8.75 18.70
N LYS A 208 20.26 9.25 17.87
CA LYS A 208 20.11 10.70 17.67
C LYS A 208 19.65 11.31 18.98
N GLU A 209 20.54 12.08 19.60
CA GLU A 209 20.26 12.84 20.82
C GLU A 209 19.44 14.08 20.45
N HIS A 210 18.29 14.23 21.10
CA HIS A 210 17.46 15.42 21.02
C HIS A 210 17.44 16.12 22.37
N ARG A 211 17.90 17.37 22.40
CA ARG A 211 17.80 18.23 23.58
C ARG A 211 16.48 18.99 23.56
N VAL A 212 15.76 18.89 24.66
CA VAL A 212 14.41 19.39 24.82
C VAL A 212 14.34 20.18 26.13
N PHE A 213 13.59 21.28 26.10
CA PHE A 213 13.16 22.01 27.28
C PHE A 213 11.77 21.51 27.67
N VAL A 214 11.62 21.14 28.93
CA VAL A 214 10.34 20.64 29.46
C VAL A 214 9.74 21.74 30.33
N CYS A 215 8.58 22.23 29.91
CA CYS A 215 7.84 23.24 30.63
C CYS A 215 6.79 22.56 31.49
N PHE A 216 6.82 22.85 32.79
CA PHE A 216 5.84 22.39 33.75
C PHE A 216 4.96 23.54 34.20
N LYS A 217 3.69 23.23 34.42
CA LYS A 217 2.71 24.13 35.00
C LYS A 217 2.08 23.49 36.22
N ARG A 218 1.81 24.32 37.22
CA ARG A 218 1.14 23.90 38.45
C ARG A 218 -0.35 24.17 38.37
N GLY A 219 -1.15 23.12 38.55
CA GLY A 219 -2.58 23.22 38.84
C GLY A 219 -2.84 22.73 40.26
N GLY A 220 -3.67 21.68 40.39
CA GLY A 220 -3.76 20.90 41.64
C GLY A 220 -2.57 19.95 41.85
N ARG A 221 -1.88 19.60 40.76
CA ARG A 221 -0.62 18.86 40.74
C ARG A 221 0.27 19.41 39.62
N TRP A 222 1.56 19.13 39.65
CA TRP A 222 2.48 19.45 38.56
C TRP A 222 2.19 18.56 37.34
N PHE A 223 2.12 19.19 36.16
CA PHE A 223 2.00 18.50 34.87
C PHE A 223 2.92 19.15 33.85
N VAL A 224 3.28 18.38 32.82
CA VAL A 224 4.02 18.88 31.66
C VAL A 224 3.05 19.65 30.77
N ASP A 225 3.35 20.93 30.52
CA ASP A 225 2.56 21.82 29.68
C ASP A 225 2.99 21.70 28.21
N SER A 226 4.31 21.75 27.96
CA SER A 226 4.87 21.65 26.61
C SER A 226 6.30 21.13 26.62
N LEU A 227 6.69 20.52 25.49
CA LEU A 227 8.06 20.11 25.19
C LEU A 227 8.56 20.92 23.98
N SER A 228 9.59 21.74 24.14
CA SER A 228 10.06 22.67 23.11
C SER A 228 11.58 22.57 22.89
N LYS A 229 12.05 23.06 21.73
CA LYS A 229 13.50 23.24 21.47
C LYS A 229 14.04 24.54 22.07
N THR A 230 13.14 25.43 22.48
CA THR A 230 13.46 26.73 23.08
C THR A 230 13.05 26.75 24.56
N PRO A 231 13.68 27.61 25.38
CA PRO A 231 13.32 27.79 26.80
C PRO A 231 11.84 28.15 27.00
N CYS A 232 11.33 27.86 28.20
CA CYS A 232 9.93 28.07 28.52
C CYS A 232 9.59 29.56 28.58
N GLY A 233 8.48 29.97 27.96
CA GLY A 233 8.04 31.38 27.93
C GLY A 233 8.59 32.20 26.77
N VAL A 234 9.48 31.65 25.94
CA VAL A 234 9.78 32.22 24.63
C VAL A 234 8.72 31.72 23.66
N ALA A 235 7.86 32.62 23.19
CA ALA A 235 6.88 32.27 22.16
C ALA A 235 7.63 31.70 20.94
N PRO A 236 7.25 30.53 20.41
CA PRO A 236 7.93 29.93 19.27
C PRO A 236 7.85 30.91 18.09
N ALA A 237 9.01 31.31 17.56
CA ALA A 237 9.16 32.39 16.58
C ALA A 237 8.54 32.13 15.19
N GLY A 238 7.58 31.20 15.07
CA GLY A 238 6.93 30.84 13.81
C GLY A 238 5.54 30.23 13.95
N GLU A 239 4.99 30.10 15.16
CA GLU A 239 3.63 29.59 15.34
C GLU A 239 2.65 30.76 15.33
N THR A 240 2.36 31.23 14.11
CA THR A 240 1.27 32.17 13.84
C THR A 240 0.00 31.55 14.43
N ALA A 241 -0.49 32.11 15.53
CA ALA A 241 -1.64 31.60 16.27
C ALA A 241 -2.79 31.29 15.31
N ALA A 242 -2.99 30.00 15.02
CA ALA A 242 -4.17 29.56 14.32
C ALA A 242 -5.35 29.79 15.28
N PRO A 243 -6.36 30.61 14.90
CA PRO A 243 -7.50 30.84 15.76
C PRO A 243 -8.17 29.50 16.02
N SER A 244 -8.31 29.14 17.29
CA SER A 244 -9.07 27.98 17.74
C SER A 244 -10.53 28.21 17.34
N THR A 245 -10.93 27.74 16.14
CA THR A 245 -12.33 27.65 15.77
C THR A 245 -12.98 26.60 16.65
N THR A 246 -13.66 27.07 17.70
CA THR A 246 -14.69 26.34 18.42
C THR A 246 -15.79 25.99 17.42
N THR A 247 -15.68 24.82 16.79
CA THR A 247 -16.77 24.23 16.01
C THR A 247 -17.86 23.83 17.00
N GLY A 248 -18.89 24.67 17.10
CA GLY A 248 -20.12 24.36 17.81
C GLY A 248 -20.72 23.06 17.27
N ALA A 249 -20.84 22.07 18.14
CA ALA A 249 -21.51 20.82 17.85
C ALA A 249 -23.01 21.08 17.65
N THR A 250 -23.48 20.89 16.42
CA THR A 250 -24.91 20.82 16.09
C THR A 250 -25.46 19.46 16.55
N PRO A 251 -26.49 19.39 17.40
CA PRO A 251 -27.12 18.11 17.76
C PRO A 251 -28.02 17.63 16.62
N ASN A 252 -27.60 16.57 15.92
CA ASN A 252 -28.45 15.85 14.97
C ASN A 252 -29.49 15.01 15.73
N SER A 253 -30.71 15.56 15.87
CA SER A 253 -31.91 14.78 16.18
C SER A 253 -32.36 14.04 14.92
N ALA A 254 -32.10 12.74 14.85
CA ALA A 254 -32.72 11.85 13.87
C ALA A 254 -33.92 11.14 14.52
N SER A 255 -35.14 11.59 14.19
CA SER A 255 -36.38 10.86 14.50
C SER A 255 -36.54 9.63 13.59
N PRO A 256 -37.05 8.49 14.08
CA PRO A 256 -37.37 7.33 13.28
C PRO A 256 -38.72 7.49 12.53
N PRO A 257 -38.87 6.99 11.29
CA PRO A 257 -40.13 7.06 10.56
C PRO A 257 -41.16 6.05 11.09
N ALA A 258 -42.37 6.55 11.30
CA ALA A 258 -43.54 5.79 11.70
C ALA A 258 -43.98 4.80 10.61
N ARG A 259 -44.17 3.55 11.03
CA ARG A 259 -44.71 2.43 10.25
C ARG A 259 -46.23 2.61 10.12
N ARG A 260 -46.76 2.84 8.91
CA ARG A 260 -48.21 2.70 8.65
C ARG A 260 -48.52 1.32 8.08
N ARG A 261 -49.60 0.75 8.62
CA ARG A 261 -50.30 -0.45 8.16
C ARG A 261 -51.09 -0.16 6.90
#